data_AF-A0A225USG1-F1
#
_entry.id   AF-A0A225USG1-F1
#
_cell.length_a   1.000
_cell.length_b   1.000
_cell.length_c   1.000
_cell.angle_alpha   90.00
_cell.angle_beta   90.00
_cell.angle_gamma   90.00
#
_symmetry.space_group_name_H-M   'P 1'
#
loop_
_entity.id
_entity.type
_entity.pdbx_description
1 polymer ?
#
loop_
_entity_poly.entity_id
_entity_poly.type
_entity_poly.pdbx_seq_one_letter_code
_entity_poly.pdbx_strand_id
1 'polypeptide(L)'
;MTTPAKIEGAVPKKVYMHYEEGSEAQTLTLKMTLPSKWAGHTVDYLKEFFVEHYNNKKPDNVLDATQTHLEKKGNALLFGDELLHTAVQKYDDLFLKAGASTLKP
;
A
#
# COMPACT_ATOMS: atom_id res chain seq x y z
N MET A 1 -1.96 13.71 -15.35
CA MET A 1 -2.28 13.55 -13.91
C MET A 1 -3.79 13.67 -13.76
N THR A 2 -4.51 12.55 -13.86
CA THR A 2 -5.97 12.52 -13.68
C THR A 2 -6.25 12.71 -12.19
N THR A 3 -6.89 13.83 -11.84
CA THR A 3 -7.38 14.07 -10.48
C THR A 3 -8.47 13.03 -10.19
N PRO A 4 -8.28 12.12 -9.22
CA PRO A 4 -9.30 11.10 -8.97
C PRO A 4 -10.55 11.76 -8.39
N ALA A 5 -11.71 11.25 -8.81
CA ALA A 5 -13.00 11.73 -8.38
C ALA A 5 -13.10 11.74 -6.84
N LYS A 6 -13.54 12.87 -6.28
CA LYS A 6 -13.81 13.02 -4.85
C LYS A 6 -14.93 12.03 -4.49
N ILE A 7 -14.58 10.91 -3.86
CA ILE A 7 -15.56 9.94 -3.37
C ILE A 7 -16.33 10.59 -2.21
N GLU A 8 -17.60 10.95 -2.43
CA GLU A 8 -18.49 11.45 -1.38
C GLU A 8 -18.66 10.36 -0.30
N GLY A 9 -18.43 10.71 0.97
CA GLY A 9 -18.41 9.75 2.09
C GLY A 9 -17.05 9.13 2.41
N ALA A 10 -15.99 9.48 1.68
CA ALA A 10 -14.64 9.06 2.04
C ALA A 10 -14.19 9.64 3.38
N VAL A 11 -13.92 8.77 4.35
CA VAL A 11 -13.34 9.13 5.65
C VAL A 11 -11.86 8.75 5.70
N PRO A 12 -11.03 9.49 6.47
CA PRO A 12 -9.65 9.10 6.66
C PRO A 12 -9.56 7.73 7.35
N LYS A 13 -8.79 6.81 6.76
CA LYS A 13 -8.62 5.44 7.26
C LYS A 13 -7.21 5.28 7.80
N LYS A 14 -7.07 4.78 9.03
CA LYS A 14 -5.75 4.37 9.54
C LYS A 14 -5.45 2.99 9.03
N VAL A 15 -4.25 2.72 8.56
CA VAL A 15 -3.80 1.42 8.05
C VAL A 15 -2.42 1.12 8.61
N TYR A 16 -2.10 -0.15 8.76
CA TYR A 16 -0.82 -0.63 9.23
C TYR A 16 -0.15 -1.36 8.08
N MET A 17 0.97 -0.84 7.59
CA MET A 17 1.75 -1.50 6.57
C MET A 17 2.88 -2.26 7.24
N HIS A 18 3.08 -3.51 6.85
CA HIS A 18 4.11 -4.41 7.36
C HIS A 18 5.00 -4.79 6.18
N TYR A 19 6.29 -4.49 6.27
CA TYR A 19 7.27 -4.92 5.29
C TYR A 19 8.28 -5.85 5.97
N GLU A 20 8.58 -6.99 5.34
CA GLU A 20 9.57 -7.94 5.83
C GLU A 20 10.84 -7.82 4.99
N GLU A 21 11.88 -7.18 5.56
CA GLU A 21 13.18 -7.02 4.92
C GLU A 21 14.04 -8.28 5.13
N GLY A 22 14.06 -9.20 4.16
CA GLY A 22 14.93 -10.37 4.16
C GLY A 22 14.58 -11.45 5.20
N SER A 23 15.42 -12.50 5.28
CA SER A 23 15.22 -13.65 6.18
C SER A 23 15.44 -13.33 7.67
N GLU A 24 15.95 -12.14 8.01
CA GLU A 24 16.24 -11.74 9.39
C GLU A 24 15.14 -10.84 9.95
N ALA A 25 13.95 -11.39 10.21
CA ALA A 25 12.94 -11.00 11.22
C ALA A 25 12.61 -9.49 11.47
N GLN A 26 13.09 -8.55 10.66
CA GLN A 26 12.85 -7.12 10.80
C GLN A 26 11.55 -6.79 10.06
N THR A 27 10.46 -6.95 10.81
CA THR A 27 9.13 -6.51 10.42
C THR A 27 9.05 -5.00 10.61
N LEU A 28 9.14 -4.26 9.51
CA LEU A 28 8.94 -2.83 9.49
C LEU A 28 7.45 -2.53 9.44
N THR A 29 6.87 -2.10 10.57
CA THR A 29 5.47 -1.69 10.63
C THR A 29 5.34 -0.16 10.50
N LEU A 30 4.80 0.32 9.38
CA LEU A 30 4.41 1.71 9.18
C LEU A 30 2.92 1.92 9.47
N LYS A 31 2.63 2.75 10.47
CA LYS A 31 1.28 3.25 10.69
C LYS A 31 1.03 4.47 9.82
N MET A 32 0.09 4.36 8.89
CA MET A 32 -0.31 5.46 8.02
C MET A 32 -1.77 5.83 8.18
N THR A 33 -2.08 7.11 7.96
CA THR A 33 -3.46 7.58 7.87
C THR A 33 -3.73 7.94 6.43
N LEU A 34 -4.50 7.11 5.72
CA LEU A 34 -5.00 7.38 4.39
C LEU A 34 -5.97 8.57 4.49
N PRO A 35 -5.67 9.72 3.89
CA PRO A 35 -6.58 10.83 3.87
C PRO A 35 -7.79 10.51 2.98
N SER A 36 -8.94 11.14 3.26
CA SER A 36 -10.17 10.93 2.48
C SER A 36 -10.01 11.19 0.98
N LYS A 37 -9.14 12.13 0.60
CA LYS A 37 -8.80 12.39 -0.82
C LYS A 37 -8.17 11.19 -1.54
N TRP A 38 -7.55 10.25 -0.81
CA TRP A 38 -6.97 9.04 -1.38
C TRP A 38 -8.00 7.97 -1.69
N ALA A 39 -9.26 8.14 -1.28
CA ALA A 39 -10.32 7.18 -1.57
C ALA A 39 -10.51 6.89 -3.06
N GLY A 40 -10.31 7.91 -3.91
CA GLY A 40 -10.38 7.75 -5.38
C GLY A 40 -9.07 7.29 -6.03
N HIS A 41 -7.99 7.16 -5.27
CA HIS A 41 -6.74 6.59 -5.77
C HIS A 41 -6.77 5.07 -5.70
N THR A 42 -5.88 4.43 -6.46
CA THR A 42 -5.76 2.98 -6.51
C THR A 42 -4.73 2.44 -5.51
N VAL A 43 -4.72 1.12 -5.32
CA VAL A 43 -3.71 0.41 -4.51
C VAL A 43 -2.29 0.68 -5.03
N ASP A 44 -2.12 0.79 -6.36
CA ASP A 44 -0.81 1.05 -6.96
C ASP A 44 -0.21 2.37 -6.46
N TYR A 45 -1.03 3.44 -6.42
CA TYR A 45 -0.62 4.73 -5.87
C TYR A 45 -0.17 4.63 -4.40
N LEU A 46 -0.85 3.81 -3.60
CA LEU A 46 -0.49 3.60 -2.21
C LEU A 46 0.85 2.86 -2.10
N LYS A 47 1.05 1.80 -2.89
CA LYS A 47 2.31 1.05 -2.97
C LYS A 47 3.47 1.94 -3.39
N GLU A 48 3.32 2.74 -4.44
CA GLU A 48 4.34 3.69 -4.88
C GLU A 48 4.74 4.65 -3.76
N PHE A 49 3.75 5.22 -3.06
CA PHE A 49 4.00 6.09 -1.91
C PHE A 49 4.77 5.38 -0.79
N PHE A 50 4.46 4.10 -0.53
CA PHE A 50 5.17 3.31 0.47
C PHE A 50 6.62 3.06 0.09
N VAL A 51 6.86 2.63 -1.15
CA VAL A 51 8.19 2.39 -1.68
C VAL A 51 9.01 3.68 -1.65
N GLU A 52 8.44 4.81 -2.09
CA GLU A 52 9.10 6.11 -2.02
C GLU A 52 9.44 6.49 -0.56
N HIS A 53 8.50 6.37 0.36
CA HIS A 53 8.73 6.69 1.77
C HIS A 53 9.77 5.76 2.41
N TYR A 54 9.77 4.48 2.04
CA TYR A 54 10.74 3.50 2.48
C TYR A 54 12.14 3.85 1.97
N ASN A 55 12.29 4.08 0.67
CA ASN A 55 13.56 4.43 0.02
C ASN A 55 14.14 5.72 0.58
N ASN A 56 13.30 6.70 0.93
CA ASN A 56 13.73 7.92 1.61
C ASN A 56 14.30 7.66 3.01
N LYS A 57 13.77 6.67 3.74
CA LYS A 57 14.28 6.28 5.08
C LYS A 57 15.46 5.32 5.01
N LYS A 58 15.49 4.45 4.01
CA LYS A 58 16.48 3.40 3.80
C LYS A 58 17.05 3.51 2.38
N PRO A 59 17.92 4.51 2.12
CA PRO A 59 18.54 4.65 0.80
C PRO A 59 19.50 3.49 0.47
N ASP A 60 19.91 2.71 1.46
CA ASP A 60 20.80 1.56 1.31
C ASP A 60 20.08 0.33 0.71
N ASN A 61 18.77 0.19 0.94
CA ASN A 61 17.97 -0.90 0.41
C ASN A 61 16.74 -0.35 -0.33
N VAL A 62 16.96 0.03 -1.58
CA VAL A 62 15.93 0.62 -2.43
C VAL A 62 14.94 -0.46 -2.87
N LEU A 63 13.68 -0.28 -2.50
CA LEU A 63 12.56 -1.08 -2.99
C LEU A 63 12.10 -0.57 -4.35
N ASP A 64 11.62 -1.52 -5.16
CA ASP A 64 11.01 -1.22 -6.45
C ASP A 64 9.51 -1.53 -6.40
N ALA A 65 8.69 -0.54 -6.74
CA ALA A 65 7.24 -0.67 -6.72
C ALA A 65 6.71 -1.66 -7.75
N THR A 66 7.44 -1.96 -8.82
CA THR A 66 7.05 -2.95 -9.83
C THR A 66 7.40 -4.38 -9.40
N GLN A 67 8.43 -4.53 -8.56
CA GLN A 67 8.89 -5.80 -7.97
C GLN A 67 8.31 -6.07 -6.59
N THR A 68 7.33 -5.27 -6.16
CA THR A 68 6.62 -5.49 -4.90
C THR A 68 5.11 -5.54 -5.14
N HIS A 69 4.41 -6.23 -4.25
CA HIS A 69 2.96 -6.30 -4.23
C HIS A 69 2.44 -6.08 -2.81
N LEU A 70 1.17 -5.66 -2.72
CA LEU A 70 0.48 -5.46 -1.46
C LEU A 70 -0.45 -6.64 -1.20
N GLU A 71 -0.42 -7.15 0.02
CA GLU A 71 -1.33 -8.16 0.52
C GLU A 71 -2.03 -7.63 1.77
N LYS A 72 -3.18 -8.19 2.11
CA LYS A 72 -3.80 -7.99 3.41
C LYS A 72 -3.51 -9.17 4.32
N LYS A 73 -3.82 -8.96 5.60
CA LYS A 73 -3.95 -10.04 6.58
C LYS A 73 -4.76 -11.22 6.02
N GLY A 74 -4.15 -12.40 6.04
CA GLY A 74 -4.75 -13.63 5.52
C GLY A 74 -4.38 -13.98 4.08
N ASN A 75 -3.27 -13.44 3.54
CA ASN A 75 -2.81 -13.66 2.16
C ASN A 75 -3.82 -13.23 1.10
N ALA A 76 -4.61 -12.19 1.38
CA ALA A 76 -5.51 -11.61 0.39
C ALA A 76 -4.75 -10.57 -0.43
N LEU A 77 -4.40 -10.92 -1.68
CA LEU A 77 -3.75 -10.02 -2.62
C LEU A 77 -4.59 -8.76 -2.85
N LEU A 78 -3.92 -7.61 -2.84
CA LEU A 78 -4.50 -6.34 -3.27
C LEU A 78 -4.10 -6.07 -4.71
N PHE A 79 -5.09 -5.88 -5.56
CA PHE A 79 -4.84 -5.57 -6.96
C PHE A 79 -4.54 -4.09 -7.13
N GLY A 80 -3.49 -3.77 -7.90
CA GLY A 80 -3.03 -2.39 -8.11
C GLY A 80 -4.11 -1.45 -8.67
N ASP A 81 -5.08 -1.97 -9.41
CA ASP A 81 -6.18 -1.22 -10.02
C ASP A 81 -7.37 -0.95 -9.06
N GLU A 82 -7.44 -1.64 -7.92
CA GLU A 82 -8.55 -1.44 -6.99
C GLU A 82 -8.46 -0.09 -6.26
N LEU A 83 -9.61 0.54 -6.04
CA LEU A 83 -9.70 1.78 -5.28
C LEU A 83 -9.35 1.56 -3.82
N LEU A 84 -8.54 2.43 -3.23
CA LEU A 84 -8.19 2.37 -1.80
C LEU A 84 -9.42 2.43 -0.89
N HIS A 85 -10.46 3.12 -1.32
CA HIS A 85 -11.71 3.18 -0.56
C HIS A 85 -12.37 1.81 -0.38
N THR A 86 -12.37 0.98 -1.40
CA THR A 86 -13.01 -0.35 -1.40
C THR A 86 -12.01 -1.44 -1.00
N ALA A 87 -10.79 -1.34 -1.52
CA ALA A 87 -9.70 -2.24 -1.25
C ALA A 87 -9.27 -2.18 0.19
N VAL A 88 -9.18 -1.01 0.84
CA VAL A 88 -8.57 -0.92 2.17
C VAL A 88 -9.58 -0.47 3.22
N GLN A 89 -9.64 -1.16 4.35
CA GLN A 89 -10.51 -0.82 5.47
C GLN A 89 -9.81 0.01 6.54
N LYS A 90 -10.57 0.45 7.54
CA LYS A 90 -10.01 1.16 8.70
C LYS A 90 -9.36 0.13 9.61
N TYR A 91 -8.12 0.42 10.00
CA TYR A 91 -7.20 -0.43 10.75
C TYR A 91 -6.78 -1.69 10.01
N ASP A 92 -6.80 -1.66 8.68
CA ASP A 92 -6.35 -2.79 7.86
C ASP A 92 -4.84 -3.00 8.02
N ASP A 93 -4.43 -4.26 8.14
CA ASP A 93 -3.03 -4.69 8.11
C ASP A 93 -2.68 -5.06 6.66
N LEU A 94 -1.90 -4.21 6.04
CA LEU A 94 -1.32 -4.38 4.72
C LEU A 94 0.10 -4.94 4.85
N PHE A 95 0.48 -5.83 3.97
CA PHE A 95 1.79 -6.46 3.93
C PHE A 95 2.42 -6.17 2.58
N LEU A 96 3.53 -5.43 2.59
CA LEU A 96 4.36 -5.22 1.41
C LEU A 96 5.30 -6.42 1.28
N LYS A 97 5.20 -7.11 0.16
CA LYS A 97 5.98 -8.32 -0.12
C LYS A 97 6.74 -8.14 -1.43
N ALA A 98 7.89 -8.79 -1.53
CA ALA A 98 8.61 -8.89 -2.79
C ALA A 98 7.84 -9.85 -3.72
N GLY A 99 7.59 -9.40 -4.95
CA GLY A 99 6.80 -10.13 -5.93
C GLY A 99 6.14 -9.17 -6.93
N ALA A 100 5.83 -9.68 -8.14
CA ALA A 100 5.19 -8.87 -9.16
C ALA A 100 3.77 -8.48 -8.71
N SER A 101 3.45 -7.19 -8.81
CA SER A 101 2.08 -6.71 -8.57
C SER A 101 1.07 -7.43 -9.47
N THR A 102 0.08 -8.06 -8.84
CA THR A 102 -1.02 -8.70 -9.57
C THR A 102 -2.05 -7.66 -9.99
N LEU A 103 -2.38 -7.64 -11.28
CA LEU A 103 -3.54 -6.92 -11.79
C LEU A 103 -4.76 -7.85 -11.76
N LYS A 104 -5.95 -7.27 -11.61
CA LYS A 104 -7.19 -8.04 -11.62
C LYS A 104 -7.37 -8.63 -13.03
N PRO A 105 -7.60 -9.95 -13.18
CA PRO A 105 -7.80 -10.58 -14.48
C PRO A 105 -9.12 -10.16 -15.14
#